data_AF-A0A538LKM9-F1
#
_entry.id   AF-A0A538LKM9-F1
#
_cell.length_a   1.000
_cell.length_b   1.000
_cell.length_c   1.000
_cell.angle_alpha   90.00
_cell.angle_beta   90.00
_cell.angle_gamma   90.00
#
_symmetry.space_group_name_H-M   'P 1'
#
loop_
_entity.id
_entity.type
_entity.pdbx_description
1 polymer ?
#
loop_
_entity_poly.entity_id
_entity_poly.type
_entity_poly.pdbx_seq_one_letter_code
_entity_poly.pdbx_strand_id
1 'polypeptide(L)'
;MKRSLLALVVVAALTALGFAVAQRGGTVAAKASSHREAPLISQDPTADNTDLYAFVSPDKPSTATIISNWIPGEDPAAGPNYYTFSPTARYDIYADTNGDGKPDVTWQFRFKNLPSQFFLGNTQQSYTVTKIAGGKSSVVGSGLMTPPDNIGPRSTPNYDALAAKGVQTLKDGSTIFAGQRDDPFFADVGAIFDLVAIREGTGATGGGKDFLAGYGVHSIALQVPKSMLDNGGNHVVGVWAATDRQKVQVVNGKARTRWVQVSRLGNPLINEVVIPTNKKDYWNRTSPAQDKQFEQYYTNPILAAVLQKLYPQFGPFQQTGRKDLVEVLLTGIPKLNETGSTLADELRLNLSIAPTPAGQVNRLGVIAGDNAGYPNGRRLGDDVIDIDERVVAGELVGHKLPLGDGVDANDVPYLSSFPYVAPPFSGYADTHGTTSPMHS
;
A
#
# COMPACT_ATOMS: atom_id res chain seq x y z
N MET A 1 82.22 -10.22 6.95
CA MET A 1 82.87 -10.32 5.62
C MET A 1 81.95 -11.07 4.67
N LYS A 2 81.71 -10.51 3.48
CA LYS A 2 81.01 -11.09 2.30
C LYS A 2 79.48 -11.22 2.46
N ARG A 3 78.60 -10.86 1.50
CA ARG A 3 78.65 -10.40 0.10
C ARG A 3 77.23 -9.90 -0.25
N SER A 4 77.04 -8.69 -0.79
CA SER A 4 76.76 -8.37 -2.21
C SER A 4 75.29 -8.58 -2.69
N LEU A 5 74.65 -7.45 -3.02
CA LEU A 5 73.69 -7.10 -4.12
C LEU A 5 73.16 -8.20 -5.07
N LEU A 6 71.98 -8.17 -5.73
CA LEU A 6 70.76 -7.34 -5.79
C LEU A 6 69.89 -7.93 -6.95
N ALA A 7 68.56 -8.09 -6.80
CA ALA A 7 67.54 -8.15 -7.89
C ALA A 7 66.13 -8.30 -7.24
N LEU A 8 65.23 -7.30 -7.22
CA LEU A 8 64.30 -6.73 -8.23
C LEU A 8 62.86 -7.35 -8.22
N VAL A 9 61.86 -6.48 -7.93
CA VAL A 9 60.47 -6.40 -8.49
C VAL A 9 59.27 -7.16 -7.87
N VAL A 10 58.36 -6.36 -7.25
CA VAL A 10 56.86 -6.29 -7.37
C VAL A 10 56.01 -7.38 -6.65
N VAL A 11 55.03 -7.13 -5.76
CA VAL A 11 53.77 -6.33 -5.82
C VAL A 11 53.22 -5.96 -4.41
N ALA A 12 52.76 -4.70 -4.28
CA ALA A 12 51.68 -4.04 -3.48
C ALA A 12 51.26 -4.56 -2.08
N ALA A 13 51.32 -3.80 -0.97
CA ALA A 13 50.70 -2.48 -0.60
C ALA A 13 49.20 -2.63 -0.19
N LEU A 14 48.67 -2.11 0.93
CA LEU A 14 48.64 -0.75 1.53
C LEU A 14 48.07 -0.88 2.98
N THR A 15 48.64 -0.35 4.08
CA THR A 15 48.52 1.03 4.67
C THR A 15 47.16 1.71 4.45
N ALA A 16 46.42 2.27 5.41
CA ALA A 16 46.84 2.99 6.61
C ALA A 16 45.70 3.09 7.66
N LEU A 17 46.17 3.41 8.87
CA LEU A 17 45.49 3.72 10.12
C LEU A 17 44.60 4.98 10.03
N GLY A 18 43.59 5.05 10.91
CA GLY A 18 42.56 6.08 10.92
C GLY A 18 42.92 7.41 11.58
N PHE A 19 41.97 8.34 11.50
CA PHE A 19 41.71 9.40 12.48
C PHE A 19 40.25 9.87 12.32
N ALA A 20 39.54 10.00 13.44
CA ALA A 20 38.19 10.50 13.54
C ALA A 20 38.15 12.04 13.42
N VAL A 21 37.03 12.59 12.93
CA VAL A 21 36.16 13.60 13.59
C VAL A 21 35.14 14.14 12.58
N ALA A 22 33.87 14.04 13.00
CA ALA A 22 32.68 14.79 12.64
C ALA A 22 32.71 15.73 11.40
N GLN A 23 31.81 15.46 10.44
CA GLN A 23 31.01 16.50 9.80
C GLN A 23 29.74 15.92 9.15
N ARG A 24 28.61 16.35 9.70
CA ARG A 24 27.26 16.49 9.11
C ARG A 24 26.61 15.22 8.56
N GLY A 25 25.65 14.72 9.36
CA GLY A 25 24.56 13.90 8.88
C GLY A 25 23.86 14.59 7.71
N GLY A 26 24.03 14.02 6.53
CA GLY A 26 22.98 14.02 5.53
C GLY A 26 22.14 12.80 5.83
N THR A 27 20.87 13.00 6.13
CA THR A 27 19.84 11.97 6.13
C THR A 27 19.99 11.15 4.85
N VAL A 28 20.49 9.92 4.96
CA VAL A 28 20.26 8.92 3.93
C VAL A 28 18.76 8.73 3.97
N ALA A 29 18.07 9.24 2.96
CA ALA A 29 16.64 8.98 2.77
C ALA A 29 16.49 7.46 2.68
N ALA A 30 16.16 6.84 3.81
CA ALA A 30 15.81 5.45 3.91
C ALA A 30 14.60 5.26 3.00
N LYS A 31 14.75 4.41 1.98
CA LYS A 31 13.68 4.05 1.06
C LYS A 31 12.82 3.04 1.79
N ALA A 32 11.63 3.45 2.19
CA ALA A 32 10.68 2.63 2.90
C ALA A 32 9.45 2.27 2.04
N SER A 33 8.67 1.30 2.52
CA SER A 33 7.61 0.55 1.84
C SER A 33 6.71 1.46 1.00
N SER A 34 6.84 1.29 -0.30
CA SER A 34 6.23 2.08 -1.37
C SER A 34 6.47 1.29 -2.66
N HIS A 35 5.66 1.38 -3.72
CA HIS A 35 6.00 0.68 -4.98
C HIS A 35 7.28 1.23 -5.65
N ARG A 36 8.06 2.09 -4.99
CA ARG A 36 9.34 2.67 -5.44
C ARG A 36 10.43 1.64 -5.68
N GLU A 37 10.24 0.35 -5.38
CA GLU A 37 11.15 -0.67 -5.91
C GLU A 37 10.99 -0.85 -7.43
N ALA A 38 9.85 -0.45 -7.99
CA ALA A 38 9.68 -0.30 -9.43
C ALA A 38 10.43 0.97 -9.89
N PRO A 39 11.42 0.87 -10.80
CA PRO A 39 12.27 1.99 -11.18
C PRO A 39 11.50 3.24 -11.60
N LEU A 40 10.37 3.10 -12.30
CA LEU A 40 9.61 4.24 -12.80
C LEU A 40 8.73 4.89 -11.73
N ILE A 41 8.13 4.11 -10.83
CA ILE A 41 7.34 4.65 -9.72
C ILE A 41 8.25 5.37 -8.71
N SER A 42 9.49 4.90 -8.54
CA SER A 42 10.48 5.58 -7.71
C SER A 42 10.75 7.05 -8.08
N GLN A 43 10.48 7.41 -9.35
CA GLN A 43 10.65 8.72 -9.95
C GLN A 43 9.33 9.51 -10.08
N ASP A 44 8.19 8.90 -9.77
CA ASP A 44 6.86 9.53 -9.79
C ASP A 44 6.07 9.17 -8.52
N PRO A 45 6.43 9.76 -7.34
CA PRO A 45 5.78 9.45 -6.07
C PRO A 45 4.26 9.67 -6.09
N THR A 46 3.78 10.58 -6.93
CA THR A 46 2.34 10.86 -7.04
C THR A 46 1.55 9.79 -7.80
N ALA A 47 2.23 8.84 -8.45
CA ALA A 47 1.60 7.67 -9.06
C ALA A 47 1.73 6.40 -8.21
N ASP A 48 2.47 6.48 -7.11
CA ASP A 48 2.73 5.37 -6.22
C ASP A 48 1.47 5.04 -5.41
N ASN A 49 0.94 3.84 -5.65
CA ASN A 49 -0.22 3.29 -4.94
C ASN A 49 0.35 2.41 -3.83
N THR A 50 0.14 2.77 -2.57
CA THR A 50 0.88 2.14 -1.46
C THR A 50 0.09 0.98 -0.88
N ASP A 51 -1.19 1.20 -0.63
CA ASP A 51 -2.07 0.24 0.02
C ASP A 51 -3.48 0.24 -0.55
N LEU A 52 -4.11 -0.94 -0.47
CA LEU A 52 -5.52 -1.15 -0.77
C LEU A 52 -6.16 -1.91 0.38
N TYR A 53 -7.37 -1.51 0.74
CA TYR A 53 -8.21 -2.13 1.75
C TYR A 53 -9.60 -2.29 1.17
N ALA A 54 -10.25 -3.42 1.45
CA ALA A 54 -11.61 -3.70 1.02
C ALA A 54 -12.31 -4.54 2.09
N PHE A 55 -13.36 -4.02 2.69
CA PHE A 55 -14.08 -4.74 3.77
C PHE A 55 -15.56 -4.36 3.80
N VAL A 56 -16.40 -5.22 4.36
CA VAL A 56 -17.79 -4.86 4.65
C VAL A 56 -17.80 -3.81 5.77
N SER A 57 -18.47 -2.68 5.55
CA SER A 57 -18.45 -1.55 6.49
C SER A 57 -19.05 -1.96 7.85
N PRO A 58 -18.32 -1.86 8.96
CA PRO A 58 -18.78 -2.35 10.26
C PRO A 58 -19.96 -1.56 10.85
N ASP A 59 -19.97 -0.24 10.65
CA ASP A 59 -21.03 0.70 11.06
C ASP A 59 -22.20 0.75 10.06
N LYS A 60 -22.04 0.18 8.85
CA LYS A 60 -23.09 0.13 7.82
C LYS A 60 -23.01 -1.16 6.98
N PRO A 61 -23.38 -2.33 7.53
CA PRO A 61 -23.11 -3.63 6.88
C PRO A 61 -23.78 -3.88 5.52
N SER A 62 -24.68 -2.99 5.07
CA SER A 62 -25.24 -2.98 3.71
C SER A 62 -24.32 -2.34 2.67
N THR A 63 -23.17 -1.80 3.07
CA THR A 63 -22.12 -1.25 2.21
C THR A 63 -20.82 -2.04 2.33
N ALA A 64 -19.97 -1.90 1.32
CA ALA A 64 -18.56 -2.25 1.38
C ALA A 64 -17.73 -0.96 1.30
N THR A 65 -16.61 -0.93 2.00
CA THR A 65 -15.66 0.17 1.96
C THR A 65 -14.40 -0.27 1.25
N ILE A 66 -13.98 0.52 0.28
CA ILE A 66 -12.72 0.38 -0.44
C ILE A 66 -11.87 1.62 -0.14
N ILE A 67 -10.63 1.44 0.31
CA ILE A 67 -9.70 2.52 0.60
C ILE A 67 -8.43 2.21 -0.17
N SER A 68 -7.97 3.18 -0.96
CA SER A 68 -6.66 3.08 -1.59
C SER A 68 -5.83 4.29 -1.22
N ASN A 69 -4.54 4.05 -0.96
CA ASN A 69 -3.58 5.03 -0.52
C ASN A 69 -2.56 5.31 -1.63
N TRP A 70 -2.13 6.57 -1.72
CA TRP A 70 -1.11 7.04 -2.63
C TRP A 70 -0.19 8.02 -1.92
N ILE A 71 0.99 8.25 -2.50
CA ILE A 71 1.96 9.23 -1.99
C ILE A 71 2.48 8.80 -0.60
N PRO A 72 3.41 7.84 -0.54
CA PRO A 72 3.92 7.31 0.72
C PRO A 72 4.81 8.32 1.45
N GLY A 73 4.90 8.17 2.77
CA GLY A 73 5.91 8.84 3.59
C GLY A 73 5.76 10.36 3.60
N GLU A 74 4.53 10.85 3.71
CA GLU A 74 4.27 12.27 3.85
C GLU A 74 4.66 12.71 5.26
N ASP A 75 5.83 13.30 5.42
CA ASP A 75 6.20 13.91 6.69
C ASP A 75 5.31 15.15 6.89
N PRO A 76 4.42 15.18 7.90
CA PRO A 76 3.49 16.29 8.08
C PRO A 76 4.21 17.62 8.37
N ALA A 77 5.45 17.59 8.87
CA ALA A 77 6.24 18.77 9.16
C ALA A 77 7.07 19.26 7.95
N ALA A 78 7.13 18.51 6.84
CA ALA A 78 7.97 18.79 5.67
C ALA A 78 7.52 20.02 4.86
N GLY A 79 7.76 21.20 5.42
CA GLY A 79 7.47 22.48 4.79
C GLY A 79 8.33 22.77 3.55
N PRO A 80 7.75 23.33 2.49
CA PRO A 80 6.34 23.64 2.32
C PRO A 80 5.59 22.36 1.90
N ASN A 81 4.65 21.88 2.71
CA ASN A 81 3.92 20.62 2.45
C ASN A 81 3.18 20.72 1.11
N TYR A 82 3.74 20.11 0.06
CA TYR A 82 3.19 20.11 -1.30
C TYR A 82 2.52 18.78 -1.68
N TYR A 83 2.13 17.98 -0.69
CA TYR A 83 1.46 16.72 -0.94
C TYR A 83 0.07 17.01 -1.50
N THR A 84 -0.14 16.59 -2.75
CA THR A 84 -1.42 16.72 -3.45
C THR A 84 -1.51 15.58 -4.46
N PHE A 85 -2.72 15.09 -4.70
CA PHE A 85 -2.94 14.20 -5.84
C PHE A 85 -2.54 14.91 -7.13
N SER A 86 -1.88 14.20 -8.04
CA SER A 86 -1.34 14.81 -9.25
C SER A 86 -2.45 15.19 -10.24
N PRO A 87 -2.53 16.45 -10.72
CA PRO A 87 -3.53 16.85 -11.72
C PRO A 87 -3.38 16.17 -13.09
N THR A 88 -2.19 15.61 -13.36
CA THR A 88 -1.85 14.89 -14.59
C THR A 88 -2.04 13.37 -14.45
N ALA A 89 -2.45 12.87 -13.28
CA ALA A 89 -2.87 11.49 -13.06
C ALA A 89 -4.37 11.34 -13.28
N ARG A 90 -4.75 10.08 -13.50
CA ARG A 90 -6.06 9.56 -13.15
C ARG A 90 -5.84 8.44 -12.14
N TYR A 91 -6.54 8.51 -11.02
CA TYR A 91 -6.55 7.46 -10.03
C TYR A 91 -7.82 6.65 -10.25
N ASP A 92 -7.72 5.33 -10.21
CA ASP A 92 -8.81 4.44 -10.56
C ASP A 92 -8.98 3.38 -9.45
N ILE A 93 -10.22 3.12 -9.05
CA ILE A 93 -10.61 1.96 -8.24
C ILE A 93 -11.50 1.09 -9.09
N TYR A 94 -11.20 -0.20 -9.12
CA TYR A 94 -11.86 -1.20 -9.95
C TYR A 94 -12.56 -2.24 -9.10
N ALA A 95 -13.68 -2.77 -9.62
CA ALA A 95 -14.34 -3.94 -9.10
C ALA A 95 -14.64 -4.94 -10.22
N ASP A 96 -14.18 -6.17 -10.06
CA ASP A 96 -14.54 -7.35 -10.85
C ASP A 96 -15.62 -8.13 -10.09
N THR A 97 -16.79 -8.26 -10.68
CA THR A 97 -17.95 -8.94 -10.08
C THR A 97 -18.18 -10.34 -10.67
N ASN A 98 -17.37 -10.75 -11.65
CA ASN A 98 -17.56 -12.00 -12.38
C ASN A 98 -16.33 -12.94 -12.37
N GLY A 99 -15.18 -12.48 -11.87
CA GLY A 99 -13.98 -13.27 -11.66
C GLY A 99 -13.12 -13.47 -12.91
N ASP A 100 -13.25 -12.62 -13.94
CA ASP A 100 -12.45 -12.68 -15.16
C ASP A 100 -11.20 -11.77 -15.14
N GLY A 101 -10.92 -11.11 -14.02
CA GLY A 101 -9.79 -10.21 -13.82
C GLY A 101 -9.96 -8.86 -14.52
N LYS A 102 -11.17 -8.53 -14.98
CA LYS A 102 -11.49 -7.27 -15.68
C LYS A 102 -12.54 -6.48 -14.91
N PRO A 103 -12.50 -5.14 -15.00
CA PRO A 103 -13.40 -4.33 -14.22
C PRO A 103 -14.80 -4.32 -14.82
N ASP A 104 -15.78 -4.73 -14.03
CA ASP A 104 -17.21 -4.51 -14.31
C ASP A 104 -17.66 -3.12 -13.87
N VAL A 105 -17.04 -2.62 -12.80
CA VAL A 105 -17.24 -1.26 -12.28
C VAL A 105 -15.89 -0.57 -12.12
N THR A 106 -15.84 0.72 -12.48
CA THR A 106 -14.67 1.57 -12.27
C THR A 106 -15.11 2.92 -11.70
N TRP A 107 -14.40 3.41 -10.70
CA TRP A 107 -14.46 4.80 -10.25
C TRP A 107 -13.16 5.51 -10.58
N GLN A 108 -13.27 6.58 -11.37
CA GLN A 108 -12.14 7.38 -11.83
C GLN A 108 -12.12 8.72 -11.12
N PHE A 109 -10.98 9.08 -10.54
CA PHE A 109 -10.76 10.30 -9.79
C PHE A 109 -9.79 11.22 -10.55
N ARG A 110 -10.22 12.47 -10.75
CA ARG A 110 -9.40 13.52 -11.38
C ARG A 110 -9.37 14.75 -10.52
N PHE A 111 -8.16 15.16 -10.14
CA PHE A 111 -7.90 16.28 -9.25
C PHE A 111 -7.43 17.51 -10.02
N LYS A 112 -7.71 18.69 -9.48
CA LYS A 112 -7.23 19.98 -9.97
C LYS A 112 -6.81 20.83 -8.79
N ASN A 113 -5.59 21.33 -8.86
CA ASN A 113 -5.08 22.30 -7.89
C ASN A 113 -5.92 23.57 -7.95
N LEU A 114 -6.19 24.12 -6.78
CA LEU A 114 -6.76 25.45 -6.67
C LEU A 114 -5.64 26.51 -6.72
N PRO A 115 -5.97 27.76 -7.10
CA PRO A 115 -5.02 28.86 -7.00
C PRO A 115 -4.46 28.97 -5.57
N SER A 116 -3.16 29.24 -5.47
CA SER A 116 -2.53 29.53 -4.19
C SER A 116 -3.12 30.82 -3.61
N GLN A 117 -3.41 30.82 -2.31
CA GLN A 117 -3.91 32.01 -1.61
C GLN A 117 -2.83 32.68 -0.75
N PHE A 118 -1.73 31.98 -0.43
CA PHE A 118 -0.71 32.45 0.52
C PHE A 118 0.70 31.88 0.20
N PHE A 119 1.71 32.28 0.98
CA PHE A 119 3.09 31.78 0.83
C PHE A 119 3.26 30.27 1.12
N LEU A 120 2.28 29.65 1.80
CA LEU A 120 2.24 28.23 2.11
C LEU A 120 1.58 27.37 1.02
N GLY A 121 1.16 27.96 -0.11
CA GLY A 121 0.43 27.23 -1.13
C GLY A 121 -1.04 27.01 -0.78
N ASN A 122 -1.70 26.13 -1.53
CA ASN A 122 -3.06 25.63 -1.27
C ASN A 122 -3.06 24.13 -1.55
N THR A 123 -3.13 23.32 -0.49
CA THR A 123 -3.15 21.85 -0.64
C THR A 123 -4.54 21.32 -0.94
N GLN A 124 -5.59 22.16 -0.84
CA GLN A 124 -6.93 21.77 -1.25
C GLN A 124 -7.01 21.63 -2.76
N GLN A 125 -7.69 20.57 -3.17
CA GLN A 125 -7.96 20.27 -4.57
C GLN A 125 -9.44 20.10 -4.81
N SER A 126 -9.89 20.59 -5.96
CA SER A 126 -11.19 20.20 -6.48
C SER A 126 -11.06 18.89 -7.25
N TYR A 127 -12.08 18.04 -7.19
CA TYR A 127 -12.05 16.78 -7.93
C TYR A 127 -13.42 16.33 -8.46
N THR A 128 -13.34 15.39 -9.40
CA THR A 128 -14.48 14.76 -10.07
C THR A 128 -14.36 13.25 -9.92
N VAL A 129 -15.50 12.58 -9.70
CA VAL A 129 -15.63 11.12 -9.71
C VAL A 129 -16.49 10.71 -10.90
N THR A 130 -15.91 9.90 -11.78
CA THR A 130 -16.62 9.29 -12.91
C THR A 130 -16.78 7.79 -12.66
N LYS A 131 -18.01 7.29 -12.68
CA LYS A 131 -18.29 5.86 -12.62
C LYS A 131 -18.46 5.30 -14.03
N ILE A 132 -17.81 4.18 -14.32
CA ILE A 132 -18.00 3.37 -15.53
C ILE A 132 -18.59 2.03 -15.09
N ALA A 133 -19.76 1.67 -15.60
CA ALA A 133 -20.41 0.38 -15.34
C ALA A 133 -21.35 0.02 -16.50
N GLY A 134 -21.40 -1.26 -16.89
CA GLY A 134 -22.27 -1.73 -17.98
C GLY A 134 -22.03 -0.98 -19.31
N GLY A 135 -20.78 -0.62 -19.60
CA GLY A 135 -20.38 0.16 -20.78
C GLY A 135 -20.79 1.63 -20.77
N LYS A 136 -21.39 2.14 -19.68
CA LYS A 136 -21.81 3.54 -19.54
C LYS A 136 -20.87 4.31 -18.61
N SER A 137 -20.48 5.51 -19.02
CA SER A 137 -19.71 6.46 -18.22
C SER A 137 -20.64 7.56 -17.68
N SER A 138 -20.54 7.86 -16.39
CA SER A 138 -21.38 8.86 -15.71
C SER A 138 -20.59 9.61 -14.63
N VAL A 139 -20.73 10.94 -14.59
CA VAL A 139 -20.15 11.75 -13.52
C VAL A 139 -21.04 11.67 -12.29
N VAL A 140 -20.58 10.95 -11.27
CA VAL A 140 -21.31 10.71 -10.01
C VAL A 140 -20.94 11.73 -8.93
N GLY A 141 -19.83 12.45 -9.08
CA GLY A 141 -19.45 13.57 -8.23
C GLY A 141 -18.65 14.63 -9.00
N SER A 142 -18.93 15.91 -8.77
CA SER A 142 -18.23 17.02 -9.41
C SER A 142 -18.20 18.23 -8.49
N GLY A 143 -17.11 19.00 -8.52
CA GLY A 143 -16.92 20.13 -7.61
C GLY A 143 -16.70 19.68 -6.15
N LEU A 144 -16.31 18.42 -5.97
CA LEU A 144 -15.91 17.90 -4.66
C LEU A 144 -14.60 18.55 -4.25
N MET A 145 -14.30 18.53 -2.95
CA MET A 145 -13.16 19.23 -2.36
C MET A 145 -12.45 18.30 -1.40
N THR A 146 -11.12 18.20 -1.53
CA THR A 146 -10.29 17.64 -0.46
C THR A 146 -10.25 18.62 0.73
N PRO A 147 -10.11 18.14 1.98
CA PRO A 147 -9.72 19.03 3.07
C PRO A 147 -8.31 19.59 2.80
N PRO A 148 -7.92 20.69 3.46
CA PRO A 148 -6.51 21.09 3.49
C PRO A 148 -5.70 20.04 4.26
N ASP A 149 -4.38 20.05 4.09
CA ASP A 149 -3.44 19.18 4.81
C ASP A 149 -3.31 19.64 6.27
N ASN A 150 -2.97 18.75 7.21
CA ASN A 150 -2.92 19.11 8.62
C ASN A 150 -1.62 19.85 8.98
N ILE A 151 -1.49 21.09 8.52
CA ILE A 151 -0.25 21.87 8.70
C ILE A 151 -0.07 22.30 10.15
N GLY A 152 -1.11 22.79 10.82
CA GLY A 152 -0.96 23.35 12.16
C GLY A 152 -2.17 24.12 12.68
N PRO A 153 -2.20 24.43 13.99
CA PRO A 153 -3.34 25.08 14.64
C PRO A 153 -3.67 26.48 14.11
N ARG A 154 -2.73 27.14 13.43
CA ARG A 154 -2.94 28.48 12.83
C ARG A 154 -3.44 28.42 11.39
N SER A 155 -2.95 27.48 10.59
CA SER A 155 -3.25 27.33 9.16
C SER A 155 -4.47 26.44 8.93
N THR A 156 -4.61 25.38 9.72
CA THR A 156 -5.70 24.41 9.67
C THR A 156 -6.31 24.18 11.06
N PRO A 157 -6.89 25.22 11.68
CA PRO A 157 -7.52 25.09 13.00
C PRO A 157 -8.66 24.08 12.96
N ASN A 158 -8.78 23.27 14.01
CA ASN A 158 -9.81 22.23 14.13
C ASN A 158 -9.85 21.32 12.89
N TYR A 159 -8.70 20.68 12.61
CA TYR A 159 -8.51 19.86 11.42
C TYR A 159 -9.61 18.81 11.25
N ASP A 160 -10.05 18.15 12.33
CA ASP A 160 -11.10 17.12 12.26
C ASP A 160 -12.41 17.67 11.67
N ALA A 161 -12.81 18.88 12.04
CA ALA A 161 -13.99 19.52 11.45
C ALA A 161 -13.79 19.92 9.98
N LEU A 162 -12.55 20.21 9.55
CA LEU A 162 -12.22 20.45 8.15
C LEU A 162 -12.25 19.15 7.35
N ALA A 163 -11.64 18.10 7.89
CA ALA A 163 -11.60 16.76 7.31
C ALA A 163 -13.01 16.15 7.18
N ALA A 164 -13.88 16.34 8.18
CA ALA A 164 -15.26 15.88 8.15
C ALA A 164 -16.08 16.48 6.99
N LYS A 165 -15.81 17.74 6.60
CA LYS A 165 -16.45 18.37 5.43
C LYS A 165 -16.01 17.76 4.09
N GLY A 166 -14.87 17.07 4.07
CA GLY A 166 -14.38 16.32 2.92
C GLY A 166 -15.16 15.03 2.67
N VAL A 167 -15.96 14.56 3.64
CA VAL A 167 -16.84 13.40 3.50
C VAL A 167 -18.11 13.82 2.77
N GLN A 168 -18.34 13.28 1.57
CA GLN A 168 -19.43 13.71 0.69
C GLN A 168 -20.20 12.51 0.13
N THR A 169 -21.49 12.66 -0.09
CA THR A 169 -22.33 11.66 -0.77
C THR A 169 -22.33 11.90 -2.27
N LEU A 170 -22.07 10.85 -3.05
CA LEU A 170 -22.11 10.84 -4.51
C LEU A 170 -23.53 10.62 -5.02
N LYS A 171 -23.78 10.99 -6.28
CA LYS A 171 -25.08 10.82 -6.94
C LYS A 171 -25.52 9.36 -7.09
N ASP A 172 -24.58 8.43 -7.06
CA ASP A 172 -24.89 7.00 -7.10
C ASP A 172 -25.28 6.44 -5.72
N GLY A 173 -25.17 7.23 -4.65
CA GLY A 173 -25.47 6.81 -3.28
C GLY A 173 -24.25 6.31 -2.50
N SER A 174 -23.06 6.31 -3.12
CA SER A 174 -21.80 6.04 -2.41
C SER A 174 -21.39 7.24 -1.53
N THR A 175 -20.59 7.00 -0.51
CA THR A 175 -19.94 8.06 0.29
C THR A 175 -18.45 8.07 -0.01
N ILE A 176 -17.85 9.25 -0.18
CA ILE A 176 -16.46 9.42 -0.60
C ILE A 176 -15.71 10.34 0.37
N PHE A 177 -14.42 10.07 0.54
CA PHE A 177 -13.43 10.98 1.11
C PHE A 177 -12.16 10.90 0.25
N ALA A 178 -11.50 12.04 0.01
CA ALA A 178 -10.18 12.08 -0.59
C ALA A 178 -9.33 13.17 0.07
N GLY A 179 -8.10 12.85 0.47
CA GLY A 179 -7.15 13.79 1.07
C GLY A 179 -6.15 13.10 2.00
N GLN A 180 -5.31 13.92 2.65
CA GLN A 180 -4.30 13.44 3.58
C GLN A 180 -4.91 12.73 4.80
N ARG A 181 -4.31 11.61 5.16
CA ARG A 181 -4.58 10.77 6.33
C ARG A 181 -3.28 10.29 6.94
N ASP A 182 -3.38 9.81 8.17
CA ASP A 182 -2.34 8.96 8.77
C ASP A 182 -2.11 7.74 7.88
N ASP A 183 -0.88 7.26 7.73
CA ASP A 183 -0.61 6.03 6.98
C ASP A 183 -1.06 4.82 7.81
N PRO A 184 -2.14 4.11 7.43
CA PRO A 184 -2.68 3.05 8.26
C PRO A 184 -1.90 1.73 8.15
N PHE A 185 -0.93 1.64 7.23
CA PHE A 185 -0.03 0.50 7.15
C PHE A 185 1.00 0.60 8.27
N PHE A 186 1.37 -0.55 8.82
CA PHE A 186 2.34 -0.64 9.90
C PHE A 186 3.28 -1.80 9.58
N ALA A 187 4.58 -1.55 9.66
CA ALA A 187 5.59 -2.57 9.40
C ALA A 187 6.98 -2.13 9.87
N ASP A 188 7.81 -3.10 10.24
CA ASP A 188 9.25 -2.92 10.36
C ASP A 188 9.94 -2.95 9.00
N VAL A 189 9.64 -1.93 8.20
CA VAL A 189 10.19 -1.77 6.86
C VAL A 189 11.72 -1.81 6.86
N GLY A 190 12.36 -1.23 7.88
CA GLY A 190 13.81 -1.22 8.01
C GLY A 190 14.39 -2.63 8.10
N ALA A 191 13.73 -3.52 8.84
CA ALA A 191 14.13 -4.92 8.94
C ALA A 191 13.77 -5.72 7.68
N ILE A 192 12.58 -5.51 7.10
CA ILE A 192 12.14 -6.16 5.85
C ILE A 192 13.15 -5.92 4.72
N PHE A 193 13.61 -4.67 4.53
CA PHE A 193 14.55 -4.33 3.47
C PHE A 193 16.03 -4.57 3.83
N ASP A 194 16.33 -4.87 5.09
CA ASP A 194 17.61 -5.50 5.50
C ASP A 194 17.53 -7.03 5.36
N LEU A 195 17.08 -7.48 4.18
CA LEU A 195 16.97 -8.88 3.80
C LEU A 195 16.03 -9.71 4.70
N VAL A 196 14.80 -9.22 4.91
CA VAL A 196 13.76 -9.83 5.74
C VAL A 196 14.25 -10.19 7.14
N ALA A 197 15.00 -9.26 7.73
CA ALA A 197 15.58 -9.41 9.04
C ALA A 197 14.49 -9.50 10.11
N ILE A 198 14.72 -10.40 11.07
CA ILE A 198 13.99 -10.50 12.32
C ILE A 198 14.88 -9.87 13.40
N ARG A 199 14.41 -8.81 14.08
CA ARG A 199 15.21 -8.08 15.07
C ARG A 199 15.46 -8.91 16.34
N GLU A 200 14.40 -9.22 17.08
CA GLU A 200 14.47 -9.96 18.34
C GLU A 200 13.24 -10.86 18.50
N GLY A 201 13.38 -12.18 18.69
CA GLY A 201 12.20 -13.07 18.81
C GLY A 201 11.41 -13.19 17.50
N THR A 202 10.15 -13.61 17.54
CA THR A 202 9.26 -13.67 16.35
C THR A 202 7.86 -13.19 16.70
N GLY A 203 7.06 -12.79 15.70
CA GLY A 203 5.70 -12.32 15.96
C GLY A 203 5.71 -11.04 16.81
N ALA A 204 4.70 -10.90 17.68
CA ALA A 204 4.57 -9.77 18.60
C ALA A 204 5.74 -9.58 19.60
N THR A 205 6.63 -10.57 19.71
CA THR A 205 7.84 -10.46 20.54
C THR A 205 9.03 -9.88 19.78
N GLY A 206 8.82 -9.55 18.49
CA GLY A 206 9.78 -9.15 17.45
C GLY A 206 10.65 -7.92 17.75
N GLY A 207 10.22 -7.06 18.68
CA GLY A 207 10.87 -5.77 18.96
C GLY A 207 10.89 -4.83 17.74
N GLY A 208 9.87 -4.94 16.88
CA GLY A 208 9.77 -4.23 15.62
C GLY A 208 9.72 -2.70 15.78
N LYS A 209 10.09 -2.00 14.72
CA LYS A 209 10.01 -0.53 14.64
C LYS A 209 9.14 -0.14 13.47
N ASP A 210 7.94 0.35 13.77
CA ASP A 210 7.06 0.90 12.76
C ASP A 210 7.72 2.09 12.07
N PHE A 211 8.04 1.92 10.78
CA PHE A 211 8.61 3.00 9.98
C PHE A 211 7.57 4.07 9.66
N LEU A 212 6.29 3.68 9.51
CA LEU A 212 5.23 4.55 9.02
C LEU A 212 4.61 5.42 10.13
N ALA A 213 4.87 5.08 11.39
CA ALA A 213 4.48 5.89 12.53
C ALA A 213 4.86 7.37 12.37
N GLY A 214 3.86 8.25 12.51
CA GLY A 214 4.01 9.69 12.31
C GLY A 214 3.98 10.18 10.87
N TYR A 215 3.99 9.29 9.87
CA TYR A 215 3.86 9.67 8.46
C TYR A 215 2.40 9.67 8.01
N GLY A 216 2.10 10.58 7.07
CA GLY A 216 0.84 10.60 6.36
C GLY A 216 0.91 9.93 4.99
N VAL A 217 -0.27 9.80 4.40
CA VAL A 217 -0.52 9.32 3.05
C VAL A 217 -1.75 10.03 2.48
N HIS A 218 -1.90 10.08 1.16
CA HIS A 218 -3.12 10.53 0.52
C HIS A 218 -4.08 9.35 0.26
N SER A 219 -5.20 9.31 0.97
CA SER A 219 -6.22 8.26 0.81
C SER A 219 -7.37 8.70 -0.09
N ILE A 220 -7.88 7.77 -0.90
CA ILE A 220 -9.22 7.81 -1.48
C ILE A 220 -10.03 6.68 -0.85
N ALA A 221 -11.02 7.04 -0.02
CA ALA A 221 -11.92 6.10 0.64
C ALA A 221 -13.31 6.19 0.00
N LEU A 222 -13.89 5.06 -0.37
CA LEU A 222 -15.20 4.94 -1.02
C LEU A 222 -16.06 3.89 -0.31
N GLN A 223 -17.18 4.30 0.29
CA GLN A 223 -18.19 3.40 0.84
C GLN A 223 -19.32 3.23 -0.16
N VAL A 224 -19.44 2.03 -0.74
CA VAL A 224 -20.34 1.69 -1.85
C VAL A 224 -21.47 0.78 -1.36
N PRO A 225 -22.74 1.01 -1.75
CA PRO A 225 -23.81 0.05 -1.54
C PRO A 225 -23.48 -1.33 -2.14
N LYS A 226 -23.64 -2.40 -1.35
CA LYS A 226 -23.35 -3.78 -1.81
C LYS A 226 -24.12 -4.16 -3.07
N SER A 227 -25.33 -3.62 -3.26
CA SER A 227 -26.13 -3.84 -4.47
C SER A 227 -25.48 -3.35 -5.77
N MET A 228 -24.37 -2.59 -5.71
CA MET A 228 -23.57 -2.23 -6.89
C MET A 228 -22.46 -3.22 -7.22
N LEU A 229 -22.11 -4.10 -6.28
CA LEU A 229 -20.95 -5.00 -6.34
C LEU A 229 -21.38 -6.47 -6.34
N ASP A 230 -22.48 -6.78 -5.65
CA ASP A 230 -22.97 -8.14 -5.47
C ASP A 230 -23.52 -8.70 -6.79
N ASN A 231 -22.96 -9.83 -7.20
CA ASN A 231 -23.36 -10.55 -8.40
C ASN A 231 -24.56 -11.51 -8.20
N GLY A 232 -25.03 -11.67 -6.96
CA GLY A 232 -26.12 -12.58 -6.58
C GLY A 232 -25.77 -14.08 -6.72
N GLY A 233 -24.52 -14.40 -7.03
CA GLY A 233 -23.98 -15.75 -7.19
C GLY A 233 -23.12 -16.14 -5.99
N ASN A 234 -21.79 -16.06 -6.14
CA ASN A 234 -20.86 -16.34 -5.04
C ASN A 234 -20.72 -15.16 -4.06
N HIS A 235 -21.30 -13.99 -4.36
CA HIS A 235 -21.23 -12.76 -3.56
C HIS A 235 -19.79 -12.23 -3.38
N VAL A 236 -18.84 -12.67 -4.19
CA VAL A 236 -17.44 -12.23 -4.13
C VAL A 236 -17.19 -11.16 -5.18
N VAL A 237 -16.52 -10.09 -4.77
CA VAL A 237 -16.00 -9.04 -5.64
C VAL A 237 -14.48 -8.99 -5.54
N GLY A 238 -13.79 -8.98 -6.67
CA GLY A 238 -12.36 -8.66 -6.75
C GLY A 238 -12.17 -7.15 -6.85
N VAL A 239 -11.22 -6.59 -6.08
CA VAL A 239 -10.95 -5.15 -6.05
C VAL A 239 -9.46 -4.91 -6.25
N TRP A 240 -9.12 -3.93 -7.07
CA TRP A 240 -7.77 -3.38 -7.19
C TRP A 240 -7.83 -1.88 -7.47
N ALA A 241 -6.72 -1.19 -7.26
CA ALA A 241 -6.55 0.21 -7.61
C ALA A 241 -5.42 0.40 -8.60
N ALA A 242 -5.42 1.53 -9.31
CA ALA A 242 -4.35 1.88 -10.23
C ALA A 242 -4.15 3.39 -10.36
N THR A 243 -2.97 3.73 -10.88
CA THR A 243 -2.70 5.06 -11.41
C THR A 243 -2.45 5.01 -12.90
N ASP A 244 -3.14 5.89 -13.62
CA ASP A 244 -2.98 6.12 -15.04
C ASP A 244 -2.30 7.47 -15.32
N ARG A 245 -1.41 7.48 -16.32
CA ARG A 245 -0.77 8.69 -16.87
C ARG A 245 -1.13 8.90 -18.32
N GLN A 246 -1.06 10.16 -18.77
CA GLN A 246 -1.21 10.47 -20.18
C GLN A 246 0.06 10.11 -20.95
N LYS A 247 -0.05 9.16 -21.87
CA LYS A 247 0.97 8.91 -22.90
C LYS A 247 0.67 9.75 -24.13
N VAL A 248 1.60 10.64 -24.47
CA VAL A 248 1.57 11.44 -25.71
C VAL A 248 2.46 10.76 -26.75
N GLN A 249 1.89 10.45 -27.91
CA GLN A 249 2.62 9.96 -29.07
C GLN A 249 2.49 10.96 -30.21
N VAL A 250 3.61 11.45 -30.73
CA VAL A 250 3.64 12.37 -31.89
C VAL A 250 4.08 11.58 -33.11
N VAL A 251 3.20 11.47 -34.12
CA VAL A 251 3.50 10.83 -35.40
C VAL A 251 3.12 11.80 -36.52
N ASN A 252 4.06 12.09 -37.43
CA ASN A 252 3.87 13.04 -38.54
C ASN A 252 3.28 14.39 -38.09
N GLY A 253 3.79 14.93 -36.98
CA GLY A 253 3.32 16.21 -36.41
C GLY A 253 1.96 16.16 -35.68
N LYS A 254 1.30 14.99 -35.60
CA LYS A 254 0.03 14.83 -34.89
C LYS A 254 0.24 14.17 -33.52
N ALA A 255 -0.14 14.87 -32.46
CA ALA A 255 -0.14 14.34 -31.10
C ALA A 255 -1.41 13.50 -30.86
N ARG A 256 -1.23 12.28 -30.33
CA ARG A 256 -2.30 11.43 -29.79
C ARG A 256 -2.03 11.22 -28.31
N THR A 257 -3.01 11.54 -27.48
CA THR A 257 -2.94 11.34 -26.03
C THR A 257 -3.89 10.24 -25.62
N ARG A 258 -3.41 9.30 -24.80
CA ARG A 258 -4.27 8.28 -24.16
C ARG A 258 -3.82 8.01 -22.73
N TRP A 259 -4.73 7.55 -21.90
CA TRP A 259 -4.40 7.03 -20.57
C TRP A 259 -3.70 5.67 -20.69
N VAL A 260 -2.68 5.48 -19.87
CA VAL A 260 -2.00 4.19 -19.70
C VAL A 260 -1.75 3.98 -18.22
N GLN A 261 -2.00 2.75 -17.75
CA GLN A 261 -1.65 2.34 -16.41
C GLN A 261 -0.14 2.39 -16.21
N VAL A 262 0.28 2.98 -15.11
CA VAL A 262 1.70 3.06 -14.71
C VAL A 262 1.97 2.40 -13.37
N SER A 263 0.95 2.25 -12.53
CA SER A 263 0.97 1.56 -11.25
C SER A 263 -0.36 0.82 -11.05
N ARG A 264 -0.34 -0.28 -10.29
CA ARG A 264 -1.54 -0.93 -9.76
C ARG A 264 -1.26 -1.59 -8.43
N LEU A 265 -2.31 -1.90 -7.68
CA LEU A 265 -2.21 -2.66 -6.45
C LEU A 265 -3.50 -3.47 -6.22
N GLY A 266 -3.35 -4.79 -6.04
CA GLY A 266 -4.36 -5.72 -5.56
C GLY A 266 -4.03 -6.15 -4.14
N ASN A 267 -3.48 -7.35 -3.96
CA ASN A 267 -2.99 -7.80 -2.66
C ASN A 267 -1.78 -6.98 -2.21
N PRO A 268 -1.58 -6.82 -0.88
CA PRO A 268 -0.38 -6.20 -0.35
C PRO A 268 0.88 -7.02 -0.71
N LEU A 269 2.04 -6.37 -0.74
CA LEU A 269 3.37 -6.97 -0.85
C LEU A 269 3.69 -7.74 -2.15
N ILE A 270 2.76 -7.83 -3.11
CA ILE A 270 2.98 -8.55 -4.37
C ILE A 270 4.09 -7.91 -5.18
N ASN A 271 4.01 -6.61 -5.40
CA ASN A 271 5.04 -5.91 -6.17
C ASN A 271 6.36 -5.87 -5.40
N GLU A 272 6.33 -5.82 -4.07
CA GLU A 272 7.44 -5.61 -3.14
C GLU A 272 8.33 -6.86 -3.06
N VAL A 273 7.74 -8.02 -2.75
CA VAL A 273 8.49 -9.25 -2.40
C VAL A 273 8.18 -10.47 -3.26
N VAL A 274 7.11 -10.46 -4.06
CA VAL A 274 6.77 -11.58 -4.96
C VAL A 274 7.33 -11.35 -6.37
N ILE A 275 7.05 -10.19 -6.96
CA ILE A 275 7.46 -9.86 -8.33
C ILE A 275 8.94 -9.43 -8.36
N PRO A 276 9.81 -10.06 -9.18
CA PRO A 276 11.21 -9.66 -9.27
C PRO A 276 11.36 -8.22 -9.77
N THR A 277 12.40 -7.52 -9.28
CA THR A 277 12.67 -6.10 -9.58
C THR A 277 12.64 -5.77 -11.07
N ASN A 278 13.21 -6.62 -11.93
CA ASN A 278 13.23 -6.40 -13.38
C ASN A 278 11.88 -6.63 -14.09
N LYS A 279 10.84 -7.05 -13.35
CA LYS A 279 9.48 -7.28 -13.84
C LYS A 279 8.45 -6.33 -13.22
N LYS A 280 8.77 -5.63 -12.14
CA LYS A 280 7.85 -4.71 -11.42
C LYS A 280 7.19 -3.68 -12.34
N ASP A 281 7.97 -2.97 -13.17
CA ASP A 281 7.42 -2.00 -14.14
C ASP A 281 6.49 -2.65 -15.18
N TYR A 282 6.73 -3.92 -15.53
CA TYR A 282 5.87 -4.62 -16.48
C TYR A 282 4.56 -5.06 -15.81
N TRP A 283 4.65 -5.63 -14.61
CA TRP A 283 3.51 -6.00 -13.78
C TRP A 283 2.62 -4.79 -13.46
N ASN A 284 3.21 -3.63 -13.15
CA ASN A 284 2.50 -2.37 -12.88
C ASN A 284 1.69 -1.85 -14.08
N ARG A 285 2.06 -2.23 -15.31
CA ARG A 285 1.43 -1.75 -16.56
C ARG A 285 0.40 -2.71 -17.15
N THR A 286 0.25 -3.89 -16.57
CA THR A 286 -0.72 -4.91 -17.00
C THR A 286 -1.92 -4.93 -16.05
N SER A 287 -3.06 -5.41 -16.53
CA SER A 287 -4.25 -5.61 -15.68
C SER A 287 -4.25 -7.00 -15.03
N PRO A 288 -5.02 -7.22 -13.93
CA PRO A 288 -5.12 -8.52 -13.28
C PRO A 288 -5.51 -9.68 -14.22
N ALA A 289 -6.37 -9.46 -15.22
CA ALA A 289 -6.69 -10.44 -16.27
C ALA A 289 -5.48 -11.01 -17.04
N GLN A 290 -4.29 -10.41 -16.92
CA GLN A 290 -3.07 -10.84 -17.58
C GLN A 290 -2.09 -11.53 -16.62
N ASP A 291 -2.46 -11.80 -15.35
CA ASP A 291 -1.52 -12.21 -14.31
C ASP A 291 -1.02 -13.64 -14.40
N LYS A 292 -1.65 -14.47 -15.24
CA LYS A 292 -1.15 -15.81 -15.55
C LYS A 292 0.33 -15.83 -15.97
N GLN A 293 0.82 -14.77 -16.62
CA GLN A 293 2.24 -14.68 -17.01
C GLN A 293 3.22 -14.53 -15.83
N PHE A 294 2.72 -14.17 -14.65
CA PHE A 294 3.49 -13.99 -13.41
C PHE A 294 3.33 -15.16 -12.43
N GLU A 295 2.46 -16.14 -12.70
CA GLU A 295 2.15 -17.30 -11.85
C GLU A 295 3.38 -17.97 -11.24
N GLN A 296 4.46 -18.12 -12.04
CA GLN A 296 5.70 -18.75 -11.60
C GLN A 296 6.32 -18.15 -10.33
N TYR A 297 6.11 -16.86 -10.07
CA TYR A 297 6.63 -16.15 -8.89
C TYR A 297 5.80 -16.40 -7.63
N TYR A 298 4.52 -16.76 -7.78
CA TYR A 298 3.64 -17.17 -6.69
C TYR A 298 3.84 -18.65 -6.38
N THR A 299 3.96 -19.48 -7.41
CA THR A 299 4.19 -20.93 -7.28
C THR A 299 5.58 -21.25 -6.71
N ASN A 300 6.58 -20.41 -7.00
CA ASN A 300 7.96 -20.58 -6.54
C ASN A 300 8.49 -19.25 -5.98
N PRO A 301 7.98 -18.80 -4.82
CA PRO A 301 8.32 -17.50 -4.27
C PRO A 301 9.77 -17.48 -3.80
N ILE A 302 10.53 -16.46 -4.21
CA ILE A 302 11.90 -16.26 -3.76
C ILE A 302 11.97 -16.14 -2.24
N LEU A 303 10.94 -15.56 -1.62
CA LEU A 303 10.84 -15.34 -0.19
C LEU A 303 10.96 -16.64 0.62
N ALA A 304 10.29 -17.73 0.21
CA ALA A 304 10.40 -19.01 0.91
C ALA A 304 11.84 -19.57 0.90
N ALA A 305 12.57 -19.38 -0.20
CA ALA A 305 13.97 -19.79 -0.30
C ALA A 305 14.89 -18.91 0.55
N VAL A 306 14.62 -17.60 0.62
CA VAL A 306 15.36 -16.65 1.46
C VAL A 306 15.13 -16.95 2.95
N LEU A 307 13.88 -17.14 3.39
CA LEU A 307 13.54 -17.52 4.76
C LEU A 307 14.22 -18.83 5.17
N GLN A 308 14.23 -19.85 4.30
CA GLN A 308 14.95 -21.10 4.57
C GLN A 308 16.45 -20.91 4.79
N LYS A 309 17.06 -20.00 4.04
CA LYS A 309 18.50 -19.75 4.10
C LYS A 309 18.88 -18.96 5.34
N LEU A 310 18.10 -17.95 5.69
CA LEU A 310 18.39 -17.06 6.82
C LEU A 310 17.96 -17.66 8.15
N TYR A 311 16.85 -18.41 8.14
CA TYR A 311 16.24 -18.97 9.33
C TYR A 311 16.04 -20.49 9.22
N PRO A 312 17.12 -21.27 9.04
CA PRO A 312 17.00 -22.72 8.87
C PRO A 312 16.37 -23.43 10.07
N GLN A 313 16.42 -22.83 11.27
CA GLN A 313 15.78 -23.32 12.49
C GLN A 313 14.25 -23.35 12.41
N PHE A 314 13.65 -22.57 11.50
CA PHE A 314 12.22 -22.50 11.28
C PHE A 314 11.76 -23.38 10.11
N GLY A 315 12.68 -24.01 9.38
CA GLY A 315 12.34 -24.89 8.26
C GLY A 315 12.00 -26.34 8.67
N PRO A 316 11.80 -27.24 7.69
CA PRO A 316 11.93 -26.97 6.25
C PRO A 316 10.73 -26.21 5.67
N PHE A 317 11.00 -25.16 4.89
CA PHE A 317 9.97 -24.43 4.16
C PHE A 317 9.73 -25.04 2.78
N GLN A 318 8.46 -25.10 2.35
CA GLN A 318 8.14 -25.45 0.98
C GLN A 318 8.49 -24.28 0.04
N GLN A 319 9.54 -24.44 -0.76
CA GLN A 319 10.07 -23.38 -1.64
C GLN A 319 9.44 -23.34 -3.04
N THR A 320 8.86 -24.46 -3.48
CA THR A 320 8.34 -24.63 -4.84
C THR A 320 7.00 -25.35 -4.83
N GLY A 321 6.24 -25.21 -5.92
CA GLY A 321 4.94 -25.84 -6.07
C GLY A 321 3.90 -25.35 -5.06
N ARG A 322 4.00 -24.09 -4.64
CA ARG A 322 3.13 -23.43 -3.65
C ARG A 322 1.75 -23.09 -4.22
N LYS A 323 0.94 -24.13 -4.43
CA LYS A 323 -0.45 -24.02 -4.91
C LYS A 323 -1.35 -23.28 -3.92
N ASP A 324 -1.05 -23.38 -2.63
CA ASP A 324 -1.70 -22.63 -1.57
C ASP A 324 -1.49 -21.11 -1.71
N LEU A 325 -0.31 -20.67 -2.13
CA LEU A 325 -0.05 -19.25 -2.41
C LEU A 325 -0.76 -18.77 -3.68
N VAL A 326 -0.80 -19.61 -4.71
CA VAL A 326 -1.59 -19.33 -5.92
C VAL A 326 -3.07 -19.21 -5.56
N GLU A 327 -3.58 -20.14 -4.73
CA GLU A 327 -4.97 -20.11 -4.30
C GLU A 327 -5.30 -18.83 -3.53
N VAL A 328 -4.52 -18.51 -2.49
CA VAL A 328 -4.80 -17.38 -1.61
C VAL A 328 -4.64 -16.02 -2.30
N LEU A 329 -3.65 -15.86 -3.19
CA LEU A 329 -3.33 -14.58 -3.82
C LEU A 329 -4.00 -14.38 -5.19
N LEU A 330 -4.24 -15.46 -5.97
CA LEU A 330 -4.63 -15.35 -7.38
C LEU A 330 -6.00 -15.89 -7.74
N THR A 331 -6.61 -16.79 -6.96
CA THR A 331 -7.95 -17.36 -7.28
C THR A 331 -8.97 -17.20 -6.16
N GLY A 332 -8.51 -16.97 -4.92
CA GLY A 332 -9.31 -17.01 -3.70
C GLY A 332 -9.45 -18.42 -3.13
N ILE A 333 -9.75 -18.48 -1.84
CA ILE A 333 -9.91 -19.72 -1.06
C ILE A 333 -11.35 -20.25 -1.25
N PRO A 334 -11.54 -21.55 -1.57
CA PRO A 334 -12.84 -22.16 -1.68
C PRO A 334 -13.72 -21.92 -0.45
N LYS A 335 -15.00 -21.56 -0.67
CA LYS A 335 -16.00 -21.21 0.36
C LYS A 335 -15.71 -19.94 1.17
N LEU A 336 -14.58 -19.28 0.94
CA LEU A 336 -14.29 -17.97 1.55
C LEU A 336 -14.52 -16.87 0.52
N ASN A 337 -13.67 -16.81 -0.51
CA ASN A 337 -13.63 -15.69 -1.46
C ASN A 337 -13.17 -16.11 -2.87
N GLU A 338 -13.41 -17.36 -3.26
CA GLU A 338 -13.04 -17.89 -4.58
C GLU A 338 -13.78 -17.18 -5.74
N THR A 339 -13.03 -16.80 -6.78
CA THR A 339 -13.55 -16.17 -8.02
C THR A 339 -13.32 -17.03 -9.27
N GLY A 340 -12.98 -18.31 -9.11
CA GLY A 340 -12.78 -19.25 -10.21
C GLY A 340 -11.32 -19.42 -10.62
N SER A 341 -11.08 -19.81 -11.88
CA SER A 341 -9.75 -20.23 -12.36
C SER A 341 -8.89 -19.12 -12.96
N THR A 342 -9.42 -17.90 -13.07
CA THR A 342 -8.64 -16.75 -13.52
C THR A 342 -7.60 -16.41 -12.47
N LEU A 343 -6.33 -16.43 -12.87
CA LEU A 343 -5.25 -15.94 -12.03
C LEU A 343 -5.21 -14.41 -12.12
N ALA A 344 -5.59 -13.75 -11.04
CA ALA A 344 -5.69 -12.29 -10.97
C ALA A 344 -5.27 -11.80 -9.58
N ASP A 345 -4.32 -10.88 -9.50
CA ASP A 345 -4.00 -10.18 -8.26
C ASP A 345 -5.08 -9.12 -7.94
N GLU A 346 -5.94 -9.47 -6.99
CA GLU A 346 -7.09 -8.69 -6.54
C GLU A 346 -7.34 -8.97 -5.06
N LEU A 347 -7.78 -7.95 -4.30
CA LEU A 347 -8.40 -8.18 -3.00
C LEU A 347 -9.82 -8.71 -3.20
N ARG A 348 -10.03 -9.98 -2.86
CA ARG A 348 -11.31 -10.67 -3.01
C ARG A 348 -12.13 -10.59 -1.74
N LEU A 349 -13.22 -9.84 -1.78
CA LEU A 349 -14.13 -9.63 -0.66
C LEU A 349 -15.45 -10.37 -0.89
N ASN A 350 -15.78 -11.30 0.00
CA ASN A 350 -17.09 -11.91 0.07
C ASN A 350 -18.07 -11.02 0.85
N LEU A 351 -19.03 -10.45 0.11
CA LEU A 351 -20.01 -9.49 0.62
C LEU A 351 -21.07 -10.13 1.52
N SER A 352 -21.20 -11.46 1.50
CA SER A 352 -22.13 -12.21 2.36
C SER A 352 -21.59 -12.46 3.77
N ILE A 353 -20.28 -12.34 3.97
CA ILE A 353 -19.65 -12.46 5.29
C ILE A 353 -19.86 -11.15 6.05
N ALA A 354 -20.45 -11.25 7.24
CA ALA A 354 -20.70 -10.09 8.10
C ALA A 354 -19.39 -9.55 8.70
N PRO A 355 -19.28 -8.23 8.97
CA PRO A 355 -18.14 -7.68 9.69
C PRO A 355 -17.99 -8.34 11.05
N THR A 356 -16.74 -8.64 11.43
CA THR A 356 -16.43 -9.09 12.78
C THR A 356 -16.68 -7.96 13.78
N PRO A 357 -17.41 -8.20 14.89
CA PRO A 357 -17.64 -7.19 15.92
C PRO A 357 -16.31 -6.63 16.44
N ALA A 358 -16.24 -5.32 16.70
CA ALA A 358 -14.98 -4.62 17.03
C ALA A 358 -14.13 -5.30 18.13
N GLY A 359 -14.75 -5.80 19.20
CA GLY A 359 -14.05 -6.49 20.30
C GLY A 359 -13.65 -7.95 20.02
N GLN A 360 -13.94 -8.47 18.82
CA GLN A 360 -13.61 -9.82 18.37
C GLN A 360 -12.70 -9.83 17.14
N VAL A 361 -12.37 -8.66 16.61
CA VAL A 361 -11.45 -8.51 15.47
C VAL A 361 -10.10 -9.10 15.85
N ASN A 362 -9.60 -10.01 15.03
CA ASN A 362 -8.27 -10.57 15.16
C ASN A 362 -7.37 -10.05 14.04
N ARG A 363 -6.22 -9.44 14.38
CA ARG A 363 -5.27 -8.88 13.41
C ARG A 363 -4.77 -9.91 12.39
N LEU A 364 -4.76 -11.19 12.77
CA LEU A 364 -4.34 -12.30 11.90
C LEU A 364 -5.46 -12.84 10.99
N GLY A 365 -6.64 -12.22 10.99
CA GLY A 365 -7.72 -12.55 10.06
C GLY A 365 -8.05 -14.05 10.00
N VAL A 366 -8.11 -14.58 8.79
CA VAL A 366 -8.59 -15.94 8.50
C VAL A 366 -7.72 -17.01 9.17
N ILE A 367 -6.40 -16.83 9.27
CA ILE A 367 -5.52 -17.83 9.90
C ILE A 367 -5.72 -17.92 11.42
N ALA A 368 -6.40 -16.94 12.02
CA ALA A 368 -6.86 -16.98 13.41
C ALA A 368 -8.38 -17.26 13.56
N GLY A 369 -9.06 -17.63 12.47
CA GLY A 369 -10.50 -17.97 12.46
C GLY A 369 -11.44 -16.77 12.30
N ASP A 370 -10.91 -15.57 12.03
CA ASP A 370 -11.69 -14.37 11.74
C ASP A 370 -11.91 -14.23 10.22
N ASN A 371 -12.98 -14.83 9.72
CA ASN A 371 -13.28 -14.88 8.27
C ASN A 371 -13.64 -13.53 7.63
N ALA A 372 -13.81 -12.45 8.41
CA ALA A 372 -14.03 -11.11 7.87
C ALA A 372 -12.72 -10.32 7.67
N GLY A 373 -11.58 -10.88 8.10
CA GLY A 373 -10.25 -10.31 7.87
C GLY A 373 -9.55 -10.90 6.65
N TYR A 374 -8.33 -10.43 6.39
CA TYR A 374 -7.47 -10.88 5.31
C TYR A 374 -7.30 -12.42 5.31
N PRO A 375 -7.39 -13.09 4.14
CA PRO A 375 -7.52 -12.56 2.78
C PRO A 375 -8.96 -12.32 2.27
N ASN A 376 -10.01 -12.41 3.11
CA ASN A 376 -11.37 -12.06 2.70
C ASN A 376 -11.55 -10.53 2.65
N GLY A 377 -11.06 -9.92 1.59
CA GLY A 377 -10.76 -8.50 1.57
C GLY A 377 -9.57 -8.21 2.49
N ARG A 378 -9.49 -6.98 3.00
CA ARG A 378 -8.47 -6.53 3.94
C ARG A 378 -8.99 -5.35 4.75
N ARG A 379 -8.93 -5.44 6.07
CA ARG A 379 -9.22 -4.34 7.01
C ARG A 379 -7.95 -3.55 7.30
N LEU A 380 -8.08 -2.31 7.78
CA LEU A 380 -6.93 -1.47 8.13
C LEU A 380 -6.01 -2.17 9.15
N GLY A 381 -6.60 -2.78 10.19
CA GLY A 381 -5.86 -3.48 11.25
C GLY A 381 -5.58 -4.96 10.99
N ASP A 382 -5.73 -5.45 9.75
CA ASP A 382 -5.21 -6.78 9.42
C ASP A 382 -3.69 -6.68 9.26
N ASP A 383 -2.98 -7.47 10.05
CA ASP A 383 -1.53 -7.51 10.09
C ASP A 383 -1.00 -8.41 8.99
N VAL A 384 -0.94 -7.83 7.80
CA VAL A 384 -0.59 -8.55 6.57
C VAL A 384 0.86 -9.00 6.55
N ILE A 385 1.77 -8.33 7.27
CA ILE A 385 3.16 -8.78 7.39
C ILE A 385 3.20 -10.12 8.14
N ASP A 386 2.61 -10.18 9.34
CA ASP A 386 2.56 -11.41 10.11
C ASP A 386 1.80 -12.53 9.37
N ILE A 387 0.68 -12.20 8.72
CA ILE A 387 -0.10 -13.19 7.98
C ILE A 387 0.74 -13.76 6.82
N ASP A 388 1.34 -12.89 6.00
CA ASP A 388 2.08 -13.31 4.81
C ASP A 388 3.34 -14.09 5.18
N GLU A 389 4.07 -13.69 6.22
CA GLU A 389 5.23 -14.44 6.71
C GLU A 389 4.84 -15.86 7.14
N ARG A 390 3.74 -16.01 7.87
CA ARG A 390 3.25 -17.34 8.34
C ARG A 390 2.72 -18.17 7.19
N VAL A 391 1.97 -17.57 6.27
CA VAL A 391 1.45 -18.27 5.09
C VAL A 391 2.60 -18.70 4.19
N VAL A 392 3.59 -17.85 3.90
CA VAL A 392 4.79 -18.22 3.14
C VAL A 392 5.64 -19.26 3.90
N ALA A 393 5.66 -19.22 5.22
CA ALA A 393 6.28 -20.27 6.03
C ALA A 393 5.56 -21.63 5.96
N GLY A 394 4.29 -21.65 5.58
CA GLY A 394 3.52 -22.87 5.34
C GLY A 394 2.35 -23.10 6.29
N GLU A 395 1.81 -22.04 6.91
CA GLU A 395 0.61 -22.11 7.77
C GLU A 395 -0.53 -22.91 7.11
N LEU A 396 -0.75 -22.69 5.81
CA LEU A 396 -1.81 -23.34 5.02
C LEU A 396 -1.53 -24.81 4.66
N VAL A 397 -0.28 -25.25 4.76
CA VAL A 397 0.16 -26.63 4.49
C VAL A 397 0.61 -27.37 5.76
N GLY A 398 0.23 -26.84 6.93
CA GLY A 398 0.43 -27.49 8.23
C GLY A 398 1.71 -27.11 8.96
N HIS A 399 2.52 -26.19 8.42
CA HIS A 399 3.73 -25.69 9.06
C HIS A 399 3.46 -24.36 9.78
N LYS A 400 2.96 -24.46 11.00
CA LYS A 400 2.53 -23.30 11.80
C LYS A 400 3.69 -22.73 12.60
N LEU A 401 4.01 -21.45 12.37
CA LEU A 401 5.05 -20.73 13.09
C LEU A 401 4.52 -19.38 13.57
N PRO A 402 4.96 -18.87 14.73
CA PRO A 402 4.59 -17.53 15.19
C PRO A 402 5.51 -16.48 14.57
N LEU A 403 5.66 -16.47 13.24
CA LEU A 403 6.44 -15.44 12.54
C LEU A 403 5.75 -14.07 12.59
N GLY A 404 6.54 -13.03 12.40
CA GLY A 404 6.10 -11.65 12.41
C GLY A 404 7.23 -10.67 12.65
N ASP A 405 6.99 -9.42 12.26
CA ASP A 405 8.00 -8.34 12.27
C ASP A 405 8.08 -7.57 13.59
N GLY A 406 7.15 -7.85 14.51
CA GLY A 406 7.08 -7.21 15.82
C GLY A 406 6.35 -5.86 15.84
N VAL A 407 5.62 -5.52 14.78
CA VAL A 407 4.72 -4.36 14.71
C VAL A 407 3.28 -4.85 14.52
N ASP A 408 2.50 -4.85 15.59
CA ASP A 408 1.19 -5.51 15.62
C ASP A 408 -0.01 -4.59 15.33
N ALA A 409 0.22 -3.28 15.22
CA ALA A 409 -0.81 -2.27 15.01
C ALA A 409 -0.21 -0.94 14.55
N ASN A 410 -1.07 -0.11 13.95
CA ASN A 410 -0.81 1.29 13.67
C ASN A 410 -0.54 2.12 14.93
N ASP A 411 0.22 3.19 14.80
CA ASP A 411 0.55 4.12 15.89
C ASP A 411 -0.65 4.96 16.36
N VAL A 412 -1.63 5.20 15.47
CA VAL A 412 -2.87 5.90 15.76
C VAL A 412 -4.10 4.98 15.66
N PRO A 413 -5.05 5.04 16.61
CA PRO A 413 -6.33 4.32 16.49
C PRO A 413 -7.15 4.77 15.27
N TYR A 414 -7.69 3.81 14.53
CA TYR A 414 -8.61 4.07 13.43
C TYR A 414 -9.95 4.67 13.88
N LEU A 415 -10.63 5.38 12.98
CA LEU A 415 -11.97 5.92 13.21
C LEU A 415 -13.02 4.80 13.20
N SER A 416 -14.03 4.89 14.07
CA SER A 416 -15.12 3.90 14.16
C SER A 416 -16.16 4.01 13.03
N SER A 417 -16.07 5.03 12.20
CA SER A 417 -16.98 5.29 11.08
C SER A 417 -16.19 5.81 9.88
N PHE A 418 -16.83 5.77 8.71
CA PHE A 418 -16.24 6.28 7.47
C PHE A 418 -15.61 7.69 7.65
N PRO A 419 -14.37 7.93 7.18
CA PRO A 419 -13.57 7.11 6.25
C PRO A 419 -12.68 6.04 6.91
N TYR A 420 -12.82 5.77 8.21
CA TYR A 420 -12.07 4.79 9.02
C TYR A 420 -10.57 5.08 9.20
N VAL A 421 -9.89 5.65 8.20
CA VAL A 421 -8.48 6.07 8.35
C VAL A 421 -8.37 7.27 9.28
N ALA A 422 -7.39 7.24 10.19
CA ALA A 422 -7.18 8.28 11.19
C ALA A 422 -6.74 9.63 10.55
N PRO A 423 -7.06 10.77 11.18
CA PRO A 423 -6.47 12.06 10.81
C PRO A 423 -4.93 12.00 10.86
N PRO A 424 -4.21 12.64 9.92
CA PRO A 424 -2.76 12.70 9.98
C PRO A 424 -2.31 13.54 11.18
N PHE A 425 -1.10 13.28 11.67
CA PHE A 425 -0.45 14.17 12.63
C PHE A 425 -0.37 15.60 12.11
N SER A 426 -0.37 16.56 13.03
CA SER A 426 -0.19 17.96 12.65
C SER A 426 1.27 18.23 12.34
N GLY A 427 1.56 18.90 11.22
CA GLY A 427 2.92 19.34 10.90
C GLY A 427 3.57 20.20 11.97
N TYR A 428 2.79 21.01 12.67
CA TYR A 428 3.26 21.79 13.80
C TYR A 428 3.68 20.94 15.01
N ALA A 429 3.13 19.72 15.16
CA ALA A 429 3.52 18.82 16.24
C ALA A 429 4.91 18.23 16.02
N ASP A 430 5.37 18.14 14.77
CA ASP A 430 6.72 17.69 14.36
C ASP A 430 7.16 16.42 15.12
N THR A 431 6.42 15.34 14.92
CA THR A 431 6.58 14.06 15.66
C THR A 431 7.93 13.39 15.44
N HIS A 432 8.64 13.73 14.36
CA HIS A 432 9.99 13.23 14.06
C HIS A 432 11.09 14.20 14.49
N GLY A 433 10.73 15.42 14.88
CA GLY A 433 11.63 16.45 15.34
C GLY A 433 12.16 16.23 16.76
N THR A 434 13.22 16.96 17.10
CA THR A 434 13.74 17.03 18.47
C THR A 434 13.72 18.48 18.95
N THR A 435 13.22 18.69 20.18
CA THR A 435 13.19 20.04 20.75
C THR A 435 14.60 20.60 20.90
N SER A 436 14.86 21.76 20.30
CA SER A 436 16.16 22.42 20.38
C SER A 436 16.02 23.95 20.36
N PRO A 437 16.70 24.69 21.27
CA PRO A 437 17.39 24.15 22.44
C PRO A 437 16.38 23.58 23.46
N MET A 438 16.78 22.55 24.22
CA MET A 438 16.02 22.14 25.40
C MET A 438 16.16 23.23 26.47
N HIS A 439 15.14 24.08 26.61
CA HIS A 439 15.05 25.00 27.72
C HIS A 439 14.50 24.24 28.93
N SER A 440 15.39 23.94 29.89
CA SER A 440 15.09 23.30 31.18
C SER A 440 14.29 24.18 32.11
#